data_AF-A0A946EGK8-F1
#
_entry.id   AF-A0A946EGK8-F1
#
_cell.length_a   1.000
_cell.length_b   1.000
_cell.length_c   1.000
_cell.angle_alpha   90.00
_cell.angle_beta   90.00
_cell.angle_gamma   90.00
#
_symmetry.space_group_name_H-M   'P 1'
#
loop_
_entity.id
_entity.type
_entity.pdbx_description
1 polymer ?
#
loop_
_entity_poly.entity_id
_entity_poly.type
_entity_poly.pdbx_seq_one_letter_code
_entity_poly.pdbx_strand_id
1 'polypeptide(L)' 'PAKDTRRWVVSRKLTVVRAVVYGLISLDDALETYAISEEKFFSWVDLAAQHGQKGLRATYSQFNRQP' A
#
# COMPACT_ATOMS: atom_id res chain seq x y z
N PRO A 1 1.38 7.69 11.95
CA PRO A 1 2.16 6.44 11.92
C PRO A 1 3.63 6.78 12.08
N ALA A 2 4.36 6.10 12.95
CA ALA A 2 5.77 6.41 13.16
C ALA A 2 6.54 6.25 11.84
N LYS A 3 7.34 7.26 11.50
CA LYS A 3 8.17 7.37 10.28
C LYS A 3 9.15 6.19 10.11
N ASP A 4 9.30 5.35 11.14
CA ASP A 4 10.27 4.26 11.26
C ASP A 4 9.65 2.85 11.11
N THR A 5 8.56 2.72 10.34
CA THR A 5 7.86 1.44 10.21
C THR A 5 8.59 0.53 9.20
N ARG A 6 9.57 -0.27 9.67
CA ARG A 6 10.35 -1.24 8.87
C ARG A 6 9.51 -2.36 8.20
N ARG A 7 8.27 -2.61 8.63
CA ARG A 7 7.42 -3.69 8.09
C ARG A 7 6.01 -3.20 7.76
N TRP A 8 5.74 -3.06 6.47
CA TRP A 8 4.41 -2.74 5.95
C TRP A 8 3.48 -3.95 6.05
N VAL A 9 2.71 -4.00 7.14
CA VAL A 9 1.65 -5.00 7.32
C VAL A 9 0.41 -4.65 6.47
N VAL A 10 -0.32 -5.70 6.07
CA VAL A 10 -1.55 -5.66 5.24
C VAL A 10 -2.52 -4.56 5.65
N SER A 11 -2.84 -4.48 6.94
CA SER A 11 -3.76 -3.46 7.46
C SER A 11 -3.26 -2.05 7.22
N ARG A 12 -1.96 -1.79 7.39
CA ARG A 12 -1.38 -0.45 7.21
C ARG A 12 -1.38 -0.03 5.75
N LYS A 13 -1.02 -0.93 4.83
CA LYS A 13 -1.13 -0.68 3.39
C LYS A 13 -2.58 -0.37 3.00
N LEU A 14 -3.53 -1.17 3.48
CA LEU A 14 -4.95 -0.99 3.19
C LEU A 14 -5.48 0.34 3.75
N THR A 15 -5.08 0.73 4.96
CA THR A 15 -5.47 2.03 5.54
C THR A 15 -4.96 3.18 4.69
N VAL A 16 -3.70 3.15 4.24
CA VAL A 16 -3.14 4.21 3.39
C VAL A 16 -3.83 4.25 2.02
N VAL A 17 -4.01 3.10 1.37
CA VAL A 17 -4.73 3.01 0.09
C VAL A 17 -6.16 3.55 0.23
N ARG A 18 -6.90 3.13 1.27
CA ARG A 18 -8.25 3.63 1.52
C ARG A 18 -8.25 5.12 1.82
N ALA A 19 -7.33 5.62 2.62
CA ALA A 19 -7.25 7.04 2.95
C ALA A 19 -7.07 7.90 1.70
N VAL A 20 -6.20 7.48 0.77
CA VAL A 20 -6.00 8.19 -0.50
C VAL A 20 -7.21 8.04 -1.43
N VAL A 21 -7.74 6.81 -1.60
CA VAL A 21 -8.88 6.53 -2.49
C VAL A 21 -10.16 7.23 -2.05
N TYR A 22 -10.41 7.33 -0.74
CA TYR A 22 -11.55 8.06 -0.19
C TYR A 22 -11.29 9.57 -0.02
N GLY A 23 -10.13 10.08 -0.46
CA GLY A 23 -9.79 11.50 -0.40
C GLY A 23 -9.58 12.06 1.01
N LEU A 24 -9.29 11.21 2.00
CA LEU A 24 -8.95 11.62 3.36
C LEU A 24 -7.55 12.27 3.43
N ILE A 25 -6.64 11.83 2.56
CA ILE A 25 -5.29 12.38 2.37
C ILE A 25 -4.95 12.40 0.88
N SER A 26 -4.12 13.34 0.45
CA SER A 26 -3.60 13.36 -0.92
C SER A 26 -2.58 12.23 -1.15
N LEU A 27 -2.44 11.79 -2.40
CA LEU A 27 -1.41 10.83 -2.78
C LEU A 27 -0.03 11.34 -2.39
N ASP A 28 0.31 12.57 -2.81
CA ASP A 28 1.60 13.20 -2.54
C ASP A 28 1.94 13.28 -1.04
N ASP A 29 0.97 13.72 -0.23
CA ASP A 29 1.08 13.77 1.23
C ASP A 29 1.30 12.38 1.84
N ALA A 30 0.68 11.33 1.29
CA ALA A 30 0.96 9.96 1.69
C ALA A 30 2.38 9.52 1.27
N LEU A 31 2.84 9.83 0.06
CA LEU A 31 4.19 9.47 -0.40
C LEU A 31 5.27 10.12 0.49
N GLU A 32 5.11 11.41 0.82
CA GLU A 32 6.00 12.15 1.71
C GLU A 32 5.92 11.65 3.16
N THR A 33 4.71 11.54 3.72
CA THR A 33 4.49 11.11 5.12
C THR A 33 5.05 9.73 5.40
N TYR A 34 4.94 8.83 4.42
CA TYR A 34 5.32 7.42 4.57
C TYR A 34 6.64 7.07 3.89
N ALA A 35 7.30 8.01 3.21
CA ALA A 35 8.51 7.81 2.44
C ALA A 35 8.42 6.59 1.51
N ILE A 36 7.29 6.46 0.80
CA ILE A 36 7.06 5.41 -0.19
C ILE A 36 7.02 6.00 -1.59
N SER A 37 7.48 5.24 -2.57
CA SER A 37 7.40 5.63 -3.98
C SER A 37 5.98 5.44 -4.52
N GLU A 38 5.62 6.28 -5.49
CA GLU A 38 4.33 6.24 -6.17
C GLU A 38 4.04 4.86 -6.80
N GLU A 39 5.02 4.27 -7.47
CA GLU A 39 4.94 2.92 -8.04
C GLU A 39 4.53 1.86 -6.99
N LYS A 40 5.10 1.97 -5.79
CA LYS A 40 4.83 1.06 -4.67
C LYS A 40 3.40 1.21 -4.16
N PHE A 41 2.89 2.44 -4.15
CA PHE A 41 1.51 2.74 -3.81
C PHE A 41 0.55 2.18 -4.87
N PHE A 42 0.82 2.40 -6.16
CA PHE A 42 0.00 1.83 -7.24
C PHE A 42 -0.01 0.30 -7.23
N SER A 43 1.11 -0.35 -6.93
CA SER A 43 1.15 -1.80 -6.74
C SER A 43 0.21 -2.25 -5.60
N TRP A 44 0.05 -1.47 -4.54
CA TRP A 44 -0.92 -1.78 -3.48
C TRP A 44 -2.36 -1.53 -3.91
N VAL A 45 -2.61 -0.49 -4.69
CA VAL A 45 -3.93 -0.20 -5.26
C VAL A 45 -4.35 -1.32 -6.20
N ASP A 46 -3.46 -1.74 -7.09
CA ASP A 46 -3.70 -2.81 -8.06
C ASP A 46 -3.99 -4.15 -7.37
N LEU A 47 -3.16 -4.54 -6.39
CA LEU A 47 -3.42 -5.73 -5.55
C LEU A 47 -4.74 -5.63 -4.78
N ALA A 48 -5.09 -4.44 -4.29
CA ALA A 48 -6.34 -4.21 -3.59
C ALA A 48 -7.55 -4.20 -4.55
N ALA A 49 -7.39 -3.75 -5.79
CA ALA A 49 -8.42 -3.75 -6.81
C ALA A 49 -8.70 -5.17 -7.33
N GLN A 50 -7.65 -5.96 -7.56
CA GLN A 50 -7.77 -7.32 -8.08
C GLN A 50 -8.26 -8.34 -7.02
N HIS A 51 -7.84 -8.18 -5.76
CA HIS A 51 -8.06 -9.20 -4.73
C HIS A 51 -8.61 -8.65 -3.40
N GLY A 52 -8.98 -7.37 -3.36
CA GLY A 52 -9.47 -6.72 -2.13
C GLY A 52 -8.42 -6.74 -1.01
N GLN A 53 -8.91 -6.82 0.23
CA GLN A 53 -8.04 -6.94 1.41
C GLN A 53 -7.17 -8.21 1.42
N LYS A 54 -7.52 -9.23 0.62
CA LYS A 54 -6.72 -10.46 0.49
C LYS A 54 -5.49 -10.27 -0.41
N GLY A 55 -5.52 -9.37 -1.40
CA GLY A 55 -4.37 -9.07 -2.26
C GLY A 55 -3.20 -8.41 -1.56
N LEU A 56 -3.51 -7.66 -0.49
CA LEU A 56 -2.50 -7.02 0.34
C LEU A 56 -1.87 -7.97 1.37
N ARG A 57 -2.39 -9.21 1.54
CA ARG A 57 -1.77 -10.22 2.41
C ARG A 57 -0.42 -10.63 1.82
N ALA A 58 0.58 -10.74 2.70
CA ALA A 58 1.96 -11.09 2.35
C ALA A 58 2.10 -12.38 1.52
N THR A 59 1.08 -13.24 1.51
CA THR A 59 0.96 -14.42 0.64
C THR A 59 1.04 -14.08 -0.85
N TYR A 60 0.62 -12.87 -1.28
CA TYR A 60 0.69 -12.43 -2.68
C TYR A 60 1.91 -11.56 -3.01
N SER A 61 2.55 -10.91 -2.02
CA SER A 61 3.81 -10.18 -2.26
C SER A 61 4.99 -11.08 -2.65
N GLN A 62 4.82 -12.40 -2.58
CA GLN A 62 5.79 -13.38 -3.05
C GLN A 62 5.49 -13.89 -4.48
N PHE A 63 4.31 -13.58 -5.05
CA PHE A 63 3.90 -14.07 -6.36
C PHE A 63 4.32 -13.16 -7.54
N ASN A 64 4.59 -11.87 -7.30
CA ASN A 64 5.07 -10.96 -8.36
C ASN A 64 6.60 -10.93 -8.51
N ARG A 65 7.24 -12.06 -8.18
CA ARG A 65 8.65 -12.34 -8.47
C ARG A 65 8.70 -13.65 -9.23
N GLN A 66 8.17 -13.67 -10.44
CA GLN A 66 8.53 -14.69 -11.42
C GLN A 66 9.58 -14.07 -12.36
N PRO A 67 10.59 -14.85 -12.79
CA PRO A 67 11.75 -14.37 -13.55
C PRO A 67 11.39 -13.75 -14.91
#